data_AF-A0A2V5NZ06-F1
#
_entry.id   AF-A0A2V5NZ06-F1
#
_cell.length_a   1.000
_cell.length_b   1.000
_cell.length_c   1.000
_cell.angle_alpha   90.00
_cell.angle_beta   90.00
_cell.angle_gamma   90.00
#
_symmetry.space_group_name_H-M   'P 1'
#
loop_
_entity.id
_entity.type
_entity.pdbx_description
1 polymer ?
#
loop_
_entity_poly.entity_id
_entity_poly.type
_entity_poly.pdbx_seq_one_letter_code
_entity_poly.pdbx_strand_id
1 'polypeptide(L)'
;MLPLTVTRCVPEPTRLQVLGKALRALRLALVWGLLVLLAQRIKAESFTFTTVVGVAGSFGTADGTNATVRLQHPKGIVLDSATNLYMADGDAIRKLAQVGTNWVVTTLAGIANLHGTSDGTNSEALFNDP
;
A
#
# COMPACT_ATOMS: atom_id res chain seq x y z
N MET A 1 -52.46 61.81 21.35
CA MET A 1 -52.88 60.44 21.70
C MET A 1 -51.73 59.50 21.37
N LEU A 2 -51.06 58.95 22.38
CA LEU A 2 -49.98 57.96 22.22
C LEU A 2 -50.56 56.55 22.43
N PRO A 3 -50.24 55.55 21.59
CA PRO A 3 -50.71 54.19 21.82
C PRO A 3 -49.87 53.52 22.91
N LEU A 4 -50.55 52.91 23.89
CA LEU A 4 -49.93 52.08 24.91
C LEU A 4 -49.70 50.68 24.32
N THR A 5 -48.43 50.30 24.12
CA THR A 5 -48.05 48.94 23.73
C THR A 5 -48.18 48.00 24.92
N VAL A 6 -49.09 47.04 24.83
CA VAL A 6 -49.28 45.99 25.85
C VAL A 6 -48.19 44.93 25.69
N THR A 7 -47.19 44.96 26.56
CA THR A 7 -46.16 43.92 26.66
C THR A 7 -46.77 42.67 27.29
N ARG A 8 -46.99 41.61 26.50
CA ARG A 8 -47.45 40.31 27.05
C ARG A 8 -46.32 39.63 27.83
N CYS A 9 -46.60 39.20 29.05
CA CYS A 9 -45.72 38.34 29.84
C CYS A 9 -45.62 36.95 29.19
N VAL A 10 -44.42 36.52 28.83
CA VAL A 10 -44.17 35.15 28.36
C VAL A 10 -43.93 34.26 29.59
N PRO A 11 -44.68 33.16 29.79
CA PRO A 11 -44.51 32.30 30.95
C PRO A 11 -43.21 31.48 30.87
N GLU A 12 -42.47 31.45 31.98
CA GLU A 12 -41.23 30.70 32.15
C GLU A 12 -41.52 29.19 32.23
N PRO A 13 -40.76 28.32 31.53
CA PRO A 13 -40.99 26.88 31.55
C PRO A 13 -40.85 26.28 32.96
N THR A 14 -41.70 25.32 33.28
CA THR A 14 -41.66 24.63 34.58
C THR A 14 -40.42 23.73 34.70
N ARG A 15 -39.90 23.52 35.91
CA ARG A 15 -38.69 22.69 36.16
C ARG A 15 -38.78 21.28 35.56
N LEU A 16 -39.98 20.71 35.49
CA LEU A 16 -40.25 19.41 34.86
C LEU A 16 -40.07 19.44 33.33
N GLN A 17 -40.43 20.54 32.67
CA GLN A 17 -40.19 20.74 31.24
C GLN A 17 -38.70 20.88 30.94
N VAL A 18 -37.93 21.54 31.81
CA VAL A 18 -36.47 21.67 31.68
C VAL A 18 -35.79 20.31 31.88
N LEU A 19 -36.18 19.55 32.91
CA LEU A 19 -35.65 18.21 33.20
C LEU A 19 -35.95 17.21 32.06
N GLY A 20 -37.16 17.23 31.52
CA GLY A 20 -37.56 16.37 30.39
C GLY A 20 -36.77 16.68 29.10
N LYS A 21 -36.50 17.96 28.83
CA LYS A 21 -35.62 18.38 27.73
C LYS A 21 -34.19 17.91 27.94
N ALA A 22 -33.66 18.02 29.17
CA ALA A 22 -32.32 17.57 29.52
C ALA A 22 -32.14 16.04 29.36
N LEU A 23 -33.12 15.24 29.82
CA LEU A 23 -33.10 13.78 29.67
C LEU A 23 -33.18 13.32 28.21
N ARG A 24 -33.97 13.99 27.37
CA ARG A 24 -34.03 13.73 25.92
C ARG A 24 -32.71 14.08 25.25
N ALA A 25 -32.12 15.22 25.60
CA ALA A 25 -30.81 15.62 25.09
C ALA A 25 -29.71 14.63 25.49
N LEU A 26 -29.71 14.14 26.74
CA LEU A 26 -28.75 13.15 27.22
C LEU A 26 -28.90 11.81 26.49
N ARG A 27 -30.13 11.34 26.28
CA ARG A 27 -30.39 10.11 25.50
C ARG A 27 -29.90 10.23 24.06
N LEU A 28 -30.17 11.36 23.41
CA LEU A 28 -29.70 11.62 22.05
C LEU A 28 -28.17 11.68 22.00
N ALA A 29 -27.52 12.34 22.96
CA ALA A 29 -26.06 12.41 23.04
C ALA A 29 -25.42 11.03 23.24
N LEU A 30 -26.01 10.18 24.08
CA LEU A 30 -25.54 8.81 24.30
C LEU A 30 -25.74 7.92 23.07
N VAL A 31 -26.89 8.01 22.40
CA VAL A 31 -27.16 7.26 21.16
C VAL A 31 -26.24 7.71 20.03
N TRP A 32 -26.03 9.02 19.87
CA TRP A 32 -25.08 9.56 18.90
C TRP A 32 -23.64 9.17 19.20
N GLY A 33 -23.21 9.26 20.46
CA GLY A 33 -21.89 8.83 20.90
C GLY A 33 -21.65 7.35 20.61
N LEU A 34 -22.64 6.50 20.89
CA LEU A 34 -22.59 5.07 20.57
C LEU A 34 -22.56 4.80 19.06
N LEU A 35 -23.35 5.54 18.27
CA LEU A 35 -23.33 5.47 16.80
C LEU A 35 -21.97 5.83 16.22
N VAL A 36 -21.33 6.89 16.74
CA VAL A 36 -19.99 7.31 16.35
C VAL A 36 -18.94 6.27 16.74
N LEU A 37 -19.06 5.64 17.92
CA LEU A 37 -18.16 4.57 18.37
C LEU A 37 -18.32 3.29 17.52
N LEU A 38 -19.55 2.96 17.11
CA LEU A 38 -19.85 1.82 16.24
C LEU A 38 -19.43 2.05 14.78
N ALA A 39 -19.33 3.29 14.33
CA ALA A 39 -18.93 3.67 12.97
C ALA A 39 -17.41 3.59 12.71
N GLN A 40 -16.58 3.27 13.72
CA GLN A 40 -15.11 3.27 13.58
C GLN A 40 -14.51 2.10 12.76
N ARG A 41 -15.32 1.32 12.05
CA ARG A 41 -14.90 0.01 11.51
C ARG A 41 -14.28 0.00 10.11
N ILE A 42 -13.93 1.14 9.53
CA ILE A 42 -13.24 1.16 8.23
C ILE A 42 -12.05 2.14 8.30
N LYS A 43 -10.91 1.67 8.82
CA LYS A 43 -9.63 2.35 8.65
C LYS A 43 -8.90 1.70 7.48
N ALA A 44 -8.58 2.47 6.45
CA ALA A 44 -7.64 2.02 5.42
C ALA A 44 -6.23 2.03 6.03
N GLU A 45 -5.51 0.92 5.85
CA GLU A 45 -4.08 0.86 6.18
C GLU A 45 -3.28 1.34 4.97
N SER A 46 -2.38 2.29 5.19
CA SER A 46 -1.51 2.80 4.13
C SER A 46 -0.37 1.81 3.86
N PHE A 47 -0.28 1.29 2.65
CA PHE A 47 0.90 0.54 2.21
C PHE A 47 1.99 1.51 1.74
N THR A 48 3.22 1.21 2.12
CA THR A 48 4.42 1.88 1.58
C THR A 48 5.18 0.90 0.71
N PHE A 49 5.62 1.39 -0.45
CA PHE A 49 6.37 0.60 -1.43
C PHE A 49 7.76 1.19 -1.56
N THR A 50 8.77 0.33 -1.68
CA THR A 50 10.15 0.72 -1.91
C THR A 50 10.75 -0.12 -3.02
N THR A 51 11.56 0.51 -3.87
CA THR A 51 12.29 -0.18 -4.93
C THR A 51 13.62 -0.64 -4.37
N VAL A 52 13.80 -1.96 -4.24
CA VAL A 52 15.03 -2.55 -3.70
C VAL A 52 16.15 -2.67 -4.74
N VAL A 53 15.79 -2.85 -6.02
CA VAL A 53 16.73 -2.94 -7.14
C VAL A 53 16.20 -2.21 -8.37
N GLY A 54 17.11 -1.66 -9.17
CA GLY A 54 16.76 -0.96 -10.40
C GLY A 54 16.33 0.49 -10.21
N VAL A 55 16.10 1.17 -11.34
CA VAL A 55 15.60 2.55 -11.41
C VAL A 55 14.54 2.64 -12.50
N ALA A 56 13.42 3.26 -12.18
CA ALA A 56 12.33 3.47 -13.12
C ALA A 56 12.81 4.24 -14.37
N GLY A 57 12.34 3.81 -15.55
CA GLY A 57 12.71 4.44 -16.83
C GLY A 57 14.10 4.07 -17.35
N SER A 58 14.85 3.19 -16.68
CA SER A 58 16.16 2.74 -17.13
C SER A 58 16.18 1.22 -17.26
N PHE A 59 15.81 0.74 -18.46
CA PHE A 59 15.78 -0.68 -18.79
C PHE A 59 17.17 -1.20 -19.22
N GLY A 60 17.37 -2.51 -19.12
CA GLY A 60 18.59 -3.19 -19.58
C GLY A 60 18.85 -4.45 -18.76
N THR A 61 20.03 -5.05 -18.92
CA THR A 61 20.37 -6.36 -18.33
C THR A 61 21.57 -6.34 -17.39
N ALA A 62 22.01 -5.14 -16.99
CA ALA A 62 23.18 -4.99 -16.12
C ALA A 62 22.92 -5.58 -14.73
N ASP A 63 23.80 -6.50 -14.33
CA ASP A 63 23.97 -6.94 -12.94
C ASP A 63 24.52 -5.80 -12.07
N GLY A 64 24.37 -5.93 -10.76
CA GLY A 64 24.82 -4.88 -9.84
C GLY A 64 24.17 -4.93 -8.47
N THR A 65 24.16 -3.78 -7.79
CA THR A 65 23.65 -3.65 -6.43
C THR A 65 22.64 -2.51 -6.36
N ASN A 66 21.49 -2.76 -5.75
CA ASN A 66 20.40 -1.80 -5.57
C ASN A 66 20.05 -1.08 -6.89
N ALA A 67 20.15 0.26 -6.92
CA ALA A 67 19.79 1.10 -8.05
C ALA A 67 20.72 0.98 -9.28
N THR A 68 21.88 0.33 -9.18
CA THR A 68 22.77 0.16 -10.35
C THR A 68 22.29 -0.95 -11.28
N VAL A 69 21.44 -1.85 -10.78
CA VAL A 69 20.84 -2.95 -11.55
C VAL A 69 19.99 -2.36 -12.67
N ARG A 70 19.99 -2.99 -13.83
CA ARG A 70 19.03 -2.71 -14.91
C ARG A 70 18.20 -3.96 -15.13
N LEU A 71 16.89 -3.75 -15.27
CA LEU A 71 15.90 -4.80 -15.54
C LEU A 71 15.29 -4.55 -16.92
N GLN A 72 15.04 -5.59 -17.70
CA GLN A 72 14.51 -5.48 -19.05
C GLN A 72 13.00 -5.72 -19.03
N HIS A 73 12.59 -6.93 -18.67
CA HIS A 73 11.19 -7.33 -18.57
C HIS A 73 11.08 -8.40 -17.48
N PRO A 74 11.13 -8.02 -16.19
CA PRO A 74 11.07 -8.99 -15.10
C PRO A 74 9.71 -9.68 -15.06
N LYS A 75 9.73 -11.01 -15.02
CA LYS A 75 8.59 -11.92 -14.97
C LYS A 75 8.85 -13.00 -13.92
N GLY A 76 7.77 -13.59 -13.39
CA GLY A 76 7.80 -14.77 -12.52
C GLY A 76 8.84 -14.70 -11.39
N ILE A 77 8.43 -14.30 -10.18
CA ILE A 77 9.33 -14.21 -9.04
C ILE A 77 9.07 -15.32 -8.03
N VAL A 78 10.13 -15.96 -7.54
CA VAL A 78 10.07 -17.00 -6.50
C VAL A 78 11.15 -16.80 -5.44
N LEU A 79 10.92 -17.36 -4.24
CA LEU A 79 11.85 -17.34 -3.11
C LEU A 79 12.42 -18.74 -2.87
N ASP A 80 13.70 -18.82 -2.49
CA ASP A 80 14.27 -20.02 -1.89
C ASP A 80 14.14 -20.03 -0.35
N SER A 81 14.56 -21.13 0.29
CA SER A 81 14.55 -21.27 1.76
C SER A 81 15.52 -20.34 2.49
N ALA A 82 16.47 -19.75 1.76
CA ALA A 82 17.44 -18.79 2.27
C ALA A 82 17.01 -17.34 1.94
N THR A 83 15.77 -17.13 1.50
CA THR A 83 15.18 -15.83 1.13
C THR A 83 15.87 -15.10 -0.03
N ASN A 84 16.62 -15.82 -0.87
CA ASN A 84 17.03 -15.28 -2.15
C ASN A 84 15.84 -15.28 -3.12
N LEU A 85 15.73 -14.22 -3.91
CA LEU A 85 14.73 -14.12 -4.97
C LEU A 85 15.33 -14.60 -6.28
N TYR A 86 14.51 -15.26 -7.08
CA TYR A 86 14.83 -15.65 -8.44
C TYR A 86 13.75 -15.09 -9.35
N MET A 87 14.17 -14.53 -10.49
CA MET A 87 13.26 -13.95 -11.47
C MET A 87 13.71 -14.29 -12.88
N ALA A 88 12.74 -14.44 -13.78
CA ALA A 88 12.99 -14.28 -15.21
C ALA A 88 13.08 -12.78 -15.52
N ASP A 89 14.04 -12.36 -16.34
CA ASP A 89 14.20 -10.96 -16.74
C ASP A 89 14.80 -10.86 -18.15
N GLY A 90 13.94 -10.57 -19.13
CA GLY A 90 14.32 -10.71 -20.54
C GLY A 90 14.62 -12.17 -20.87
N ASP A 91 15.80 -12.45 -21.43
CA ASP A 91 16.22 -13.79 -21.85
C ASP A 91 17.12 -14.50 -20.82
N ALA A 92 16.96 -14.14 -19.55
CA ALA A 92 17.84 -14.60 -18.48
C ALA A 92 17.07 -14.92 -17.19
N ILE A 93 17.60 -15.88 -16.44
CA ILE A 93 17.20 -16.16 -15.06
C ILE A 93 18.20 -15.48 -14.13
N ARG A 94 17.70 -14.63 -13.24
CA ARG A 94 18.51 -13.78 -12.36
C ARG A 94 18.20 -14.06 -10.90
N LYS A 95 19.24 -14.04 -10.07
CA LYS A 95 19.15 -14.18 -8.61
C LYS A 95 19.36 -12.83 -7.96
N LEU A 96 18.52 -12.50 -6.99
CA LEU A 96 18.70 -11.38 -6.10
C LEU A 96 18.98 -11.94 -4.69
N ALA A 97 20.14 -11.60 -4.15
CA ALA A 97 20.57 -12.02 -2.83
C ALA A 97 20.79 -10.81 -1.93
N GLN A 98 20.37 -10.90 -0.68
CA GLN A 98 20.61 -9.84 0.29
C GLN A 98 22.02 -9.94 0.87
N VAL A 99 22.78 -8.86 0.79
CA VAL A 99 24.13 -8.71 1.37
C VAL A 99 24.11 -7.49 2.29
N GLY A 100 23.89 -7.74 3.58
CA GLY A 100 23.65 -6.68 4.56
C GLY A 100 22.33 -5.95 4.26
N THR A 101 22.39 -4.63 4.03
CA THR A 101 21.23 -3.81 3.65
C THR A 101 21.03 -3.73 2.13
N ASN A 102 21.91 -4.36 1.35
CA ASN A 102 21.91 -4.26 -0.10
C ASN A 102 21.30 -5.50 -0.76
N TRP A 103 20.70 -5.30 -1.92
CA TRP A 103 20.27 -6.35 -2.82
C TRP A 103 21.25 -6.45 -3.99
N VAL A 104 21.92 -7.59 -4.11
CA VAL A 104 22.87 -7.88 -5.18
C VAL A 104 22.18 -8.77 -6.21
N VAL A 105 22.25 -8.38 -7.48
CA VAL A 105 21.63 -9.10 -8.59
C VAL A 105 22.70 -9.66 -9.50
N THR A 106 22.58 -10.96 -9.76
CA THR A 106 23.47 -11.72 -10.64
C THR A 106 22.68 -12.54 -11.63
N THR A 107 23.13 -12.59 -12.87
CA THR A 107 22.60 -13.49 -13.90
C THR A 107 23.11 -14.91 -13.63
N LEU A 108 22.18 -15.87 -13.53
CA LEU A 108 22.51 -17.27 -13.30
C LEU A 108 22.53 -18.07 -14.59
N ALA A 109 21.56 -17.84 -15.48
CA ALA A 109 21.45 -18.54 -16.74
C ALA A 109 20.85 -17.64 -17.81
N GLY A 110 21.13 -17.97 -19.08
CA GLY A 110 20.69 -17.16 -20.22
C GLY A 110 21.75 -16.16 -20.67
N ILE A 111 21.50 -15.58 -21.84
CA ILE A 111 22.31 -14.52 -22.43
C ILE A 111 21.37 -13.37 -22.79
N ALA A 112 21.68 -12.18 -22.31
CA ALA A 112 20.90 -10.98 -22.59
C ALA A 112 20.71 -10.75 -24.11
N ASN A 113 19.47 -10.57 -24.53
CA ASN A 113 19.07 -10.31 -25.93
C ASN A 113 19.41 -11.45 -26.90
N LEU A 114 19.61 -12.67 -26.39
CA LEU A 114 19.78 -13.87 -27.21
C LEU A 114 18.68 -14.87 -26.88
N HIS A 115 17.62 -14.81 -27.68
CA HIS A 115 16.51 -15.74 -27.56
C HIS A 115 16.91 -17.15 -28.02
N GLY A 116 16.37 -18.18 -27.36
CA GLY A 116 16.52 -19.55 -27.82
C GLY A 116 15.84 -20.57 -26.91
N THR A 117 16.07 -21.84 -27.22
CA THR A 117 15.55 -22.99 -26.45
C THR A 117 16.64 -24.03 -26.23
N SER A 118 17.91 -23.63 -26.33
CA SER A 118 19.02 -24.54 -26.13
C SER A 118 19.10 -24.89 -24.66
N ASP A 119 19.15 -26.18 -24.37
CA ASP A 119 19.56 -26.65 -23.06
C ASP A 119 21.05 -26.37 -22.86
N GLY A 120 21.45 -26.31 -21.59
CA GLY A 120 22.81 -26.04 -21.19
C GLY A 120 22.88 -25.65 -19.73
N THR A 121 24.06 -25.24 -19.28
CA THR A 121 24.25 -24.67 -17.95
C THR A 121 24.65 -23.20 -18.04
N ASN A 122 24.20 -22.40 -17.08
CA ASN A 122 24.50 -20.98 -17.02
C ASN A 122 24.19 -20.26 -18.36
N SER A 123 25.18 -19.58 -18.95
CA SER A 123 25.03 -18.85 -20.22
C SER A 123 24.89 -19.74 -21.46
N GLU A 124 25.06 -21.06 -21.35
CA GLU A 124 24.82 -21.97 -22.48
C GLU A 124 23.33 -22.29 -22.65
N ALA A 125 22.54 -22.17 -21.58
CA ALA A 125 21.09 -22.27 -21.66
C ALA A 125 20.52 -21.00 -22.31
N LEU A 126 19.64 -21.15 -23.30
CA LEU A 126 18.95 -20.03 -23.94
C LEU A 126 17.46 -20.08 -23.65
N PHE A 127 16.87 -18.90 -23.46
CA PHE A 127 15.45 -18.74 -23.15
C PHE A 127 14.78 -17.84 -24.19
N ASN A 128 13.48 -17.98 -24.35
CA ASN A 128 12.67 -17.10 -25.19
C ASN A 128 11.45 -16.69 -24.39
N ASP A 129 11.57 -15.56 -23.72
CA ASP A 129 10.53 -14.99 -22.85
C ASP A 129 10.04 -15.95 -21.73
N PRO A 130 10.95 -16.41 -20.85
CA PRO A 130 10.66 -17.37 -19.78
C PRO A 130 9.75 -16.84 -18.66
#